data_AF-A0A0S7Z736-F1
#
_entry.id   AF-A0A0S7Z736-F1
#
_cell.length_a   1.000
_cell.length_b   1.000
_cell.length_c   1.000
_cell.angle_alpha   90.00
_cell.angle_beta   90.00
_cell.angle_gamma   90.00
#
_symmetry.space_group_name_H-M   'P 1'
#
loop_
_entity.id
_entity.type
_entity.pdbx_description
1 polymer ?
#
loop_
_entity_poly.entity_id
_entity_poly.type
_entity_poly.pdbx_seq_one_letter_code
_entity_poly.pdbx_strand_id
1 'polypeptide(L)'
;MALAPDNAPWYRRFRMLLGIYVLAMLFGVREFVLARSEPAVDMESVEWSRMADVVSRVNPADVDTDYLLAMEALKKGDRDTFVRHMEEALLDKNAKHNEMLLQAYAQHLFTVNADYRQVNRWLNAWRTNHPASAEAFEIPLGAGPRDANDATALRLELESIDWVLRHEVRAPDDERPQWRVLLWFRPATEIDVREAVAAVTVLQLSPEQRSGFTVTCLTLENCQLVPR
;
A
#
# COMPACT_ATOMS: atom_id res chain seq x y z
N MET A 1 -31.75 51.20 -28.51
CA MET A 1 -32.11 50.74 -27.15
C MET A 1 -30.84 50.23 -26.50
N ALA A 2 -30.27 50.98 -25.55
CA ALA A 2 -29.12 50.52 -24.79
C ALA A 2 -29.59 49.49 -23.75
N LEU A 3 -29.01 48.28 -23.78
CA LEU A 3 -29.17 47.31 -22.69
C LEU A 3 -28.49 47.93 -21.46
N ALA A 4 -29.27 48.27 -20.43
CA ALA A 4 -28.71 48.71 -19.16
C ALA A 4 -27.78 47.61 -18.62
N PRO A 5 -26.57 47.94 -18.13
CA PRO A 5 -25.76 46.97 -17.42
C PRO A 5 -26.56 46.57 -16.18
N ASP A 6 -27.02 45.32 -16.17
CA ASP A 6 -27.75 44.77 -15.05
C ASP A 6 -26.77 44.71 -13.86
N ASN A 7 -26.82 45.74 -13.02
CA ASN A 7 -25.99 45.96 -11.82
C ASN A 7 -26.39 45.02 -10.67
N ALA A 8 -27.02 43.88 -10.97
CA ALA A 8 -27.24 42.84 -10.00
C ALA A 8 -25.87 42.33 -9.55
N PRO A 9 -25.54 42.42 -8.25
CA PRO A 9 -24.24 41.98 -7.78
C PRO A 9 -24.07 40.49 -8.10
N TRP A 10 -22.87 40.12 -8.56
CA TRP A 10 -22.58 38.83 -9.20
C TRP A 10 -23.11 37.62 -8.40
N TYR A 11 -23.10 37.69 -7.07
CA TYR A 11 -23.63 36.65 -6.18
C TYR A 11 -25.13 36.38 -6.36
N ARG A 12 -25.95 37.34 -6.83
CA ARG A 12 -27.37 37.13 -7.16
C ARG A 12 -27.56 36.32 -8.44
N ARG A 13 -26.67 36.47 -9.42
CA ARG A 13 -26.67 35.68 -10.66
C ARG A 13 -26.26 34.24 -10.41
N PHE A 14 -25.27 34.04 -9.54
CA PHE A 14 -24.74 32.72 -9.18
C PHE A 14 -25.34 32.13 -7.90
N ARG A 15 -26.44 32.68 -7.37
CA ARG A 15 -27.02 32.26 -6.08
C ARG A 15 -27.32 30.75 -5.99
N MET A 16 -27.80 30.15 -7.08
CA MET A 16 -28.02 28.70 -7.12
C MET A 16 -26.70 27.93 -7.11
N LEU A 17 -25.71 28.39 -7.87
CA LEU A 17 -24.40 27.74 -7.95
C LEU A 17 -23.65 27.85 -6.62
N LEU A 18 -23.73 29.00 -5.95
CA LEU A 18 -23.22 29.20 -4.59
C LEU A 18 -23.93 28.26 -3.60
N GLY A 19 -25.27 28.14 -3.70
CA GLY A 19 -26.05 27.21 -2.88
C GLY A 19 -25.66 25.75 -3.09
N ILE A 20 -25.51 25.31 -4.34
CA ILE A 20 -25.04 23.96 -4.69
C ILE A 20 -23.62 23.74 -4.18
N TYR A 21 -22.73 24.72 -4.35
CA TYR A 21 -21.34 24.61 -3.90
C TYR A 21 -21.24 24.52 -2.38
N VAL A 22 -22.02 25.32 -1.65
CA VAL A 22 -22.11 25.25 -0.19
C VAL A 22 -22.69 23.92 0.27
N LEU A 23 -23.75 23.43 -0.37
CA LEU A 23 -24.31 22.09 -0.07
C LEU A 23 -23.28 20.99 -0.32
N ALA A 24 -22.64 20.98 -1.49
CA ALA A 24 -21.60 20.02 -1.83
C ALA A 24 -20.41 20.09 -0.85
N MET A 25 -20.02 21.30 -0.41
CA MET A 25 -18.97 21.48 0.58
C MET A 25 -19.41 20.99 1.97
N LEU A 26 -20.65 21.24 2.39
CA LEU A 26 -21.18 20.73 3.67
C LEU A 26 -21.28 19.21 3.68
N PHE A 27 -21.77 18.60 2.60
CA PHE A 27 -21.78 17.15 2.44
C PHE A 27 -20.36 16.60 2.39
N GLY A 28 -19.47 17.19 1.59
CA GLY A 28 -18.07 16.77 1.49
C GLY A 28 -17.33 16.86 2.83
N VAL A 29 -17.51 17.94 3.59
CA VAL A 29 -16.94 18.10 4.94
C VAL A 29 -17.54 17.09 5.91
N ARG A 30 -18.85 16.86 5.87
CA ARG A 30 -19.51 15.86 6.70
C ARG A 30 -18.99 14.45 6.40
N GLU A 31 -18.96 14.04 5.14
CA GLU A 31 -18.46 12.73 4.73
C GLU A 31 -16.97 12.59 5.08
N PHE A 32 -16.17 13.65 4.91
CA PHE A 32 -14.77 13.66 5.34
C PHE A 32 -14.63 13.45 6.86
N VAL A 33 -15.47 14.10 7.66
CA VAL A 33 -15.47 13.93 9.12
C VAL A 33 -15.93 12.53 9.49
N LEU A 34 -16.99 12.01 8.88
CA LEU A 34 -17.51 10.67 9.13
C LEU A 34 -16.49 9.58 8.76
N ALA A 35 -15.89 9.68 7.57
CA ALA A 35 -14.85 8.78 7.10
C ALA A 35 -13.59 8.78 7.99
N ARG A 36 -13.37 9.84 8.79
CA ARG A 36 -12.30 9.90 9.77
C ARG A 36 -12.71 9.55 11.20
N SER A 37 -14.00 9.66 11.53
CA SER A 37 -14.51 9.38 12.88
C SER A 37 -14.86 7.90 13.08
N GLU A 38 -15.17 7.20 12.00
CA GLU A 38 -15.44 5.77 12.04
C GLU A 38 -14.17 4.98 11.71
N PRO A 39 -13.87 3.89 12.43
CA PRO A 39 -12.81 2.98 12.01
C PRO A 39 -13.13 2.47 10.61
N ALA A 40 -12.10 2.29 9.78
CA ALA A 40 -12.26 1.67 8.47
C ALA A 40 -13.05 0.36 8.62
N VAL A 41 -13.99 0.11 7.71
CA VAL A 41 -14.75 -1.15 7.71
C VAL A 41 -13.75 -2.28 7.65
N ASP A 42 -13.71 -3.07 8.72
CA ASP A 42 -12.84 -4.23 8.80
C ASP A 42 -13.17 -5.18 7.65
N MET A 43 -12.16 -5.57 6.87
CA MET A 43 -12.32 -6.49 5.75
C MET A 43 -12.84 -7.86 6.20
N GLU A 44 -12.61 -8.23 7.46
CA GLU A 44 -13.11 -9.46 8.05
C GLU A 44 -14.59 -9.37 8.48
N SER A 45 -15.16 -8.16 8.53
CA SER A 45 -16.54 -7.93 8.97
C SER A 45 -17.61 -8.47 8.01
N VAL A 46 -18.84 -8.60 8.51
CA VAL A 46 -20.02 -8.95 7.70
C VAL A 46 -20.45 -7.76 6.84
N GLU A 47 -20.23 -6.55 7.33
CA GLU A 47 -20.48 -5.28 6.67
C GLU A 47 -19.68 -5.16 5.38
N TRP A 48 -18.39 -5.54 5.39
CA TRP A 48 -17.55 -5.61 4.19
C TRP A 48 -18.16 -6.53 3.14
N SER A 49 -18.52 -7.76 3.53
CA SER A 49 -19.09 -8.75 2.60
C SER A 49 -20.41 -8.28 1.99
N ARG A 50 -21.25 -7.57 2.76
CA ARG A 50 -22.49 -6.95 2.25
C ARG A 50 -22.21 -5.81 1.27
N MET A 51 -21.23 -4.96 1.57
CA MET A 51 -20.83 -3.88 0.69
C MET A 51 -20.31 -4.43 -0.65
N ALA A 52 -19.40 -5.40 -0.62
CA ALA A 52 -18.86 -6.05 -1.81
C ALA A 52 -19.97 -6.65 -2.69
N ASP A 53 -20.94 -7.35 -2.07
CA ASP A 53 -22.09 -7.92 -2.77
C ASP A 53 -22.97 -6.85 -3.43
N VAL A 54 -23.30 -5.76 -2.73
CA VAL A 54 -24.11 -4.66 -3.29
C VAL A 54 -23.38 -3.98 -4.46
N VAL A 55 -22.11 -3.62 -4.27
CA VAL A 55 -21.30 -2.94 -5.29
C VAL A 55 -21.16 -3.81 -6.54
N SER A 56 -20.95 -5.12 -6.38
CA SER A 56 -20.84 -6.06 -7.50
C SER A 56 -22.09 -6.13 -8.38
N ARG A 57 -23.28 -5.85 -7.84
CA ARG A 57 -24.54 -5.82 -8.59
C ARG A 57 -24.79 -4.46 -9.25
N VAL A 58 -24.37 -3.38 -8.59
CA VAL A 58 -24.61 -2.01 -9.05
C VAL A 58 -23.61 -1.62 -10.15
N ASN A 59 -22.34 -2.00 -10.01
CA ASN A 59 -21.27 -1.62 -10.93
C ASN A 59 -20.29 -2.78 -11.19
N PRO A 60 -20.73 -3.90 -11.82
CA PRO A 60 -19.93 -5.11 -11.98
C PRO A 60 -18.65 -4.93 -12.82
N ALA A 61 -18.62 -3.94 -13.70
CA ALA A 61 -17.48 -3.71 -14.59
C ALA A 61 -16.41 -2.79 -13.99
N ASP A 62 -16.61 -2.28 -12.78
CA ASP A 62 -15.67 -1.36 -12.13
C ASP A 62 -14.40 -2.06 -11.64
N VAL A 63 -13.32 -1.29 -11.51
CA VAL A 63 -12.06 -1.71 -10.88
C VAL A 63 -12.26 -1.94 -9.39
N ASP A 64 -12.99 -1.05 -8.73
CA ASP A 64 -13.19 -1.12 -7.29
C ASP A 64 -14.04 -2.35 -6.93
N THR A 65 -14.96 -2.74 -7.81
CA THR A 65 -15.71 -4.00 -7.68
C THR A 65 -14.77 -5.20 -7.70
N ASP A 66 -13.84 -5.28 -8.66
CA ASP A 66 -12.89 -6.38 -8.72
C ASP A 66 -12.01 -6.43 -7.47
N TYR A 67 -11.57 -5.27 -6.97
CA TYR A 67 -10.80 -5.21 -5.73
C TYR A 67 -11.60 -5.78 -4.54
N LEU A 68 -12.86 -5.35 -4.37
CA LEU A 68 -13.71 -5.85 -3.30
C LEU A 68 -13.92 -7.37 -3.39
N LEU A 69 -14.16 -7.88 -4.61
CA LEU A 69 -14.33 -9.32 -4.86
C LEU A 69 -13.02 -10.10 -4.64
N ALA A 70 -11.88 -9.53 -5.01
CA ALA A 70 -10.57 -10.12 -4.73
C ALA A 70 -10.35 -10.27 -3.22
N MET A 71 -10.58 -9.20 -2.44
CA MET A 71 -10.41 -9.24 -0.99
C MET A 71 -11.37 -10.23 -0.32
N GLU A 72 -12.60 -10.34 -0.82
CA GLU A 72 -13.55 -11.39 -0.40
C GLU A 72 -13.06 -12.81 -0.70
N ALA A 73 -12.43 -13.02 -1.85
CA ALA A 73 -11.85 -14.30 -2.20
C ALA A 73 -10.64 -14.64 -1.31
N LEU A 74 -9.78 -13.65 -1.06
CA LEU A 74 -8.63 -13.79 -0.15
C LEU A 74 -9.08 -14.18 1.27
N LYS A 75 -10.12 -13.50 1.80
CA LYS A 75 -10.76 -13.83 3.09
C LYS A 75 -11.25 -15.27 3.15
N LYS A 76 -11.79 -15.81 2.05
CA LYS A 76 -12.27 -17.20 1.94
C LYS A 76 -11.13 -18.20 1.70
N GLY A 77 -9.89 -17.74 1.57
CA GLY A 77 -8.74 -18.56 1.20
C GLY A 77 -8.73 -18.99 -0.28
N ASP A 78 -9.62 -18.42 -1.11
CA ASP A 78 -9.68 -18.69 -2.55
C ASP A 78 -8.66 -17.80 -3.29
N ARG A 79 -7.42 -18.28 -3.32
CA ARG A 79 -6.29 -17.55 -3.91
C ARG A 79 -6.41 -17.39 -5.42
N ASP A 80 -6.96 -18.38 -6.12
CA ASP A 80 -7.08 -18.34 -7.58
C ASP A 80 -8.07 -17.25 -8.00
N THR A 81 -9.22 -17.17 -7.32
CA THR A 81 -10.21 -16.11 -7.55
C THR A 81 -9.66 -14.73 -7.16
N PHE A 82 -8.89 -14.64 -6.07
CA PHE A 82 -8.19 -13.40 -5.69
C PHE A 82 -7.26 -12.94 -6.82
N VAL A 83 -6.35 -13.80 -7.28
CA VAL A 83 -5.37 -13.44 -8.32
C VAL A 83 -6.09 -13.01 -9.59
N ARG A 84 -7.10 -13.77 -10.03
CA ARG A 84 -7.87 -13.45 -11.23
C ARG A 84 -8.47 -12.05 -11.18
N HIS A 85 -9.16 -11.70 -10.09
CA HIS A 85 -9.77 -10.38 -9.95
C HIS A 85 -8.73 -9.25 -9.86
N MET A 86 -7.61 -9.45 -9.16
CA MET A 86 -6.55 -8.45 -9.08
C MET A 86 -5.90 -8.21 -10.46
N GLU A 87 -5.67 -9.28 -11.23
CA GLU A 87 -5.09 -9.19 -12.57
C GLU A 87 -6.06 -8.55 -13.58
N GLU A 88 -7.35 -8.93 -13.57
CA GLU A 88 -8.40 -8.28 -14.38
C GLU A 88 -8.45 -6.76 -14.11
N ALA A 89 -8.44 -6.36 -12.83
CA ALA A 89 -8.46 -4.95 -12.45
C ALA A 89 -7.21 -4.19 -12.92
N LEU A 90 -6.02 -4.75 -12.68
CA LEU A 90 -4.75 -4.10 -12.94
C LEU A 90 -4.38 -4.05 -14.42
N LEU A 91 -4.58 -5.17 -15.12
CA LEU A 91 -4.11 -5.36 -16.49
C LEU A 91 -5.15 -4.91 -17.51
N ASP A 92 -6.42 -5.28 -17.31
CA ASP A 92 -7.46 -5.05 -18.33
C ASP A 92 -8.14 -3.69 -18.14
N LYS A 93 -8.30 -3.25 -16.90
CA LYS A 93 -8.99 -1.99 -16.57
C LYS A 93 -8.05 -0.84 -16.23
N ASN A 94 -6.72 -1.07 -16.27
CA ASN A 94 -5.68 -0.06 -16.05
C ASN A 94 -5.90 0.74 -14.75
N ALA A 95 -6.11 0.02 -13.65
CA ALA A 95 -6.40 0.51 -12.29
C ALA A 95 -5.25 1.29 -11.61
N LYS A 96 -4.56 2.17 -12.34
CA LYS A 96 -3.40 2.95 -11.86
C LYS A 96 -3.73 3.86 -10.68
N HIS A 97 -4.98 4.23 -10.48
CA HIS A 97 -5.42 5.16 -9.43
C HIS A 97 -5.88 4.47 -8.15
N ASN A 98 -5.98 3.13 -8.13
CA ASN A 98 -6.39 2.42 -6.93
C ASN A 98 -5.14 2.01 -6.12
N GLU A 99 -4.83 2.82 -5.11
CA GLU A 99 -3.67 2.65 -4.24
C GLU A 99 -3.69 1.31 -3.50
N MET A 100 -4.84 1.00 -2.89
CA MET A 100 -5.02 -0.21 -2.08
C MET A 100 -4.85 -1.47 -2.92
N LEU A 101 -5.31 -1.44 -4.17
CA LEU A 101 -5.18 -2.54 -5.12
C LEU A 101 -3.71 -2.78 -5.47
N LEU A 102 -2.97 -1.72 -5.83
CA LEU A 102 -1.55 -1.81 -6.15
C LEU A 102 -0.71 -2.30 -4.96
N GLN A 103 -0.99 -1.77 -3.77
CA GLN A 103 -0.35 -2.19 -2.51
C GLN A 103 -0.64 -3.67 -2.21
N ALA A 104 -1.92 -4.07 -2.19
CA ALA A 104 -2.32 -5.44 -1.84
C ALA A 104 -1.75 -6.47 -2.80
N TYR A 105 -1.72 -6.17 -4.10
CA TYR A 105 -1.15 -7.08 -5.09
C TYR A 105 0.37 -7.20 -4.95
N ALA A 106 1.08 -6.08 -4.75
CA ALA A 106 2.53 -6.12 -4.51
C ALA A 106 2.88 -6.89 -3.23
N GLN A 107 2.11 -6.69 -2.15
CA GLN A 107 2.26 -7.43 -0.90
C GLN A 107 2.00 -8.92 -1.11
N HIS A 108 0.94 -9.29 -1.84
CA HIS A 108 0.64 -10.67 -2.16
C HIS A 108 1.77 -11.34 -2.93
N LEU A 109 2.24 -10.73 -4.03
CA LEU A 109 3.34 -11.26 -4.85
C LEU A 109 4.59 -11.50 -4.01
N PHE A 110 4.89 -10.60 -3.09
CA PHE A 110 6.01 -10.78 -2.17
C PHE A 110 5.76 -11.95 -1.19
N THR A 111 4.57 -12.03 -0.58
CA THR A 111 4.22 -13.11 0.36
C THR A 111 4.24 -14.50 -0.26
N VAL A 112 3.84 -14.65 -1.54
CA VAL A 112 3.92 -15.92 -2.27
C VAL A 112 5.29 -16.17 -2.90
N ASN A 113 6.26 -15.30 -2.62
CA ASN A 113 7.63 -15.39 -3.12
C ASN A 113 7.71 -15.45 -4.66
N ALA A 114 6.95 -14.58 -5.33
CA ALA A 114 7.00 -14.43 -6.78
C ALA A 114 8.37 -13.90 -7.27
N ASP A 115 8.60 -13.92 -8.59
CA ASP A 115 9.80 -13.31 -9.17
C ASP A 115 9.91 -11.83 -8.73
N TYR A 116 11.08 -11.46 -8.18
CA TYR A 116 11.35 -10.10 -7.67
C TYR A 116 11.06 -9.01 -8.71
N ARG A 117 11.20 -9.30 -10.01
CA ARG A 117 10.89 -8.35 -11.08
C ARG A 117 9.40 -8.01 -11.11
N GLN A 118 8.53 -8.97 -10.80
CA GLN A 118 7.09 -8.71 -10.70
C GLN A 118 6.78 -7.89 -9.45
N VAL A 119 7.37 -8.23 -8.31
CA VAL A 119 7.23 -7.43 -7.07
C VAL A 119 7.68 -6.00 -7.30
N ASN A 120 8.89 -5.80 -7.84
CA ASN A 120 9.43 -4.47 -8.15
C ASN A 120 8.56 -3.71 -9.14
N ARG A 121 8.02 -4.37 -10.18
CA ARG A 121 7.11 -3.73 -11.15
C ARG A 121 5.91 -3.11 -10.44
N TRP A 122 5.27 -3.84 -9.53
CA TRP A 122 4.05 -3.38 -8.87
C TRP A 122 4.32 -2.41 -7.73
N LEU A 123 5.41 -2.60 -6.97
CA LEU A 123 5.88 -1.60 -5.98
C LEU A 123 6.21 -0.26 -6.65
N ASN A 124 6.92 -0.28 -7.78
CA ASN A 124 7.23 0.94 -8.51
C ASN A 124 6.00 1.57 -9.18
N ALA A 125 5.03 0.77 -9.63
CA ALA A 125 3.75 1.27 -10.13
C ALA A 125 2.95 1.96 -9.02
N TRP A 126 2.82 1.32 -7.86
CA TRP A 126 2.21 1.90 -6.66
C TRP A 126 2.88 3.23 -6.30
N ARG A 127 4.19 3.23 -6.09
CA ARG A 127 4.98 4.41 -5.73
C ARG A 127 4.85 5.54 -6.75
N THR A 128 4.83 5.21 -8.05
CA THR A 128 4.75 6.20 -9.13
C THR A 128 3.38 6.86 -9.20
N ASN A 129 2.32 6.08 -9.01
CA ASN A 129 0.96 6.61 -9.08
C ASN A 129 0.54 7.31 -7.77
N HIS A 130 1.11 6.88 -6.62
CA HIS A 130 0.76 7.37 -5.28
C HIS A 130 2.02 7.84 -4.51
N PRO A 131 2.70 8.92 -4.95
CA PRO A 131 3.95 9.38 -4.33
C PRO A 131 3.79 9.93 -2.91
N ALA A 132 2.56 10.24 -2.49
CA ALA A 132 2.23 10.70 -1.14
C ALA A 132 1.52 9.63 -0.30
N SER A 133 1.59 8.36 -0.72
CA SER A 133 1.04 7.23 0.01
C SER A 133 1.55 7.21 1.46
N ALA A 134 0.63 7.07 2.41
CA ALA A 134 0.94 6.87 3.83
C ALA A 134 1.08 5.38 4.18
N GLU A 135 0.78 4.51 3.22
CA GLU A 135 0.76 3.07 3.36
C GLU A 135 2.18 2.49 3.36
N ALA A 136 2.38 1.44 4.17
CA ALA A 136 3.67 0.78 4.30
C ALA A 136 3.67 -0.56 3.56
N PHE A 137 4.84 -0.93 3.06
CA PHE A 137 5.11 -2.30 2.62
C PHE A 137 5.68 -3.13 3.76
N GLU A 138 5.17 -4.35 3.92
CA GLU A 138 5.49 -5.22 5.05
C GLU A 138 6.45 -6.34 4.63
N ILE A 139 7.56 -6.47 5.36
CA ILE A 139 8.51 -7.56 5.24
C ILE A 139 8.53 -8.38 6.53
N PRO A 140 8.24 -9.69 6.50
CA PRO A 140 8.33 -10.54 7.68
C PRO A 140 9.79 -10.78 8.06
N LEU A 141 10.07 -10.74 9.36
CA LEU A 141 11.41 -10.98 9.93
C LEU A 141 11.55 -12.36 10.59
N GLY A 142 10.52 -13.20 10.53
CA GLY A 142 10.48 -14.46 11.27
C GLY A 142 10.66 -14.22 12.77
N ALA A 143 11.81 -14.64 13.31
CA ALA A 143 12.13 -14.52 14.73
C ALA A 143 12.48 -13.09 15.19
N GLY A 144 12.80 -12.17 14.26
CA GLY A 144 13.17 -10.80 14.60
C GLY A 144 14.53 -10.63 15.28
N PRO A 145 14.86 -9.40 15.73
CA PRO A 145 16.11 -9.12 16.44
C PRO A 145 16.10 -9.76 17.84
N ARG A 146 17.19 -10.43 18.21
CA ARG A 146 17.30 -11.11 19.53
C ARG A 146 17.73 -10.15 20.65
N ASP A 147 18.44 -9.09 20.29
CA ASP A 147 18.98 -8.10 21.23
C ASP A 147 19.10 -6.71 20.57
N ALA A 148 19.61 -5.75 21.35
CA ALA A 148 19.80 -4.37 20.88
C ALA A 148 20.85 -4.24 19.76
N ASN A 149 21.81 -5.17 19.67
CA ASN A 149 22.82 -5.16 18.62
C ASN A 149 22.23 -5.65 17.29
N ASP A 150 21.41 -6.70 17.32
CA ASP A 150 20.61 -7.15 16.18
C ASP A 150 19.70 -6.03 15.67
N ALA A 151 18.98 -5.35 16.58
CA ALA A 151 18.11 -4.23 16.22
C ALA A 151 18.89 -3.05 15.61
N THR A 152 20.08 -2.73 16.15
CA THR A 152 20.95 -1.67 15.62
C THR A 152 21.51 -2.03 14.25
N ALA A 153 21.94 -3.28 14.05
CA ALA A 153 22.45 -3.75 12.76
C ALA A 153 21.36 -3.68 11.69
N LEU A 154 20.15 -4.19 11.97
CA LEU A 154 19.01 -4.10 11.06
C LEU A 154 18.70 -2.64 10.71
N ARG A 155 18.64 -1.75 11.70
CA ARG A 155 18.38 -0.32 11.48
C ARG A 155 19.41 0.29 10.52
N LEU A 156 20.70 0.03 10.74
CA LEU A 156 21.76 0.59 9.89
C LEU A 156 21.66 0.09 8.44
N GLU A 157 21.34 -1.19 8.23
CA GLU A 157 21.14 -1.71 6.87
C GLU A 157 19.91 -1.10 6.20
N LEU A 158 18.79 -0.96 6.92
CA LEU A 158 17.57 -0.34 6.39
C LEU A 158 17.77 1.15 6.07
N GLU A 159 18.51 1.89 6.90
CA GLU A 159 18.85 3.31 6.68
C GLU A 159 19.79 3.51 5.48
N SER A 160 20.52 2.48 5.06
CA SER A 160 21.41 2.53 3.89
C SER A 160 20.67 2.40 2.55
N ILE A 161 19.40 2.03 2.56
CA ILE A 161 18.59 1.83 1.35
C ILE A 161 18.04 3.18 0.86
N ASP A 162 18.43 3.60 -0.35
CA ASP A 162 18.11 4.93 -0.90
C ASP A 162 16.62 5.18 -1.14
N TRP A 163 15.85 4.14 -1.45
CA TRP A 163 14.40 4.29 -1.67
C TRP A 163 13.58 4.19 -0.38
N VAL A 164 14.19 3.87 0.76
CA VAL A 164 13.50 3.87 2.06
C VAL A 164 13.47 5.30 2.62
N LEU A 165 12.27 5.81 2.89
CA LEU A 165 12.05 7.10 3.54
C LEU A 165 12.01 6.96 5.07
N ARG A 166 11.28 5.94 5.53
CA ARG A 166 11.09 5.62 6.94
C ARG A 166 10.93 4.12 7.05
N HIS A 167 11.35 3.56 8.19
CA HIS A 167 11.06 2.20 8.55
C HIS A 167 10.58 2.09 10.00
N GLU A 168 9.85 1.03 10.32
CA GLU A 168 9.40 0.72 11.67
C GLU A 168 9.45 -0.79 11.88
N VAL A 169 10.08 -1.23 12.97
CA VAL A 169 10.14 -2.64 13.34
C VAL A 169 9.05 -2.91 14.37
N ARG A 170 8.11 -3.80 14.05
CA ARG A 170 7.02 -4.20 14.95
C ARG A 170 7.22 -5.60 15.48
N ALA A 171 7.07 -5.73 16.80
CA ALA A 171 7.02 -7.02 17.47
C ALA A 171 5.73 -7.78 17.11
N PRO A 172 5.70 -9.11 17.32
CA PRO A 172 4.48 -9.90 17.22
C PRO A 172 3.38 -9.35 18.14
N ASP A 173 2.14 -9.41 17.67
CA ASP A 173 0.92 -9.06 18.41
C ASP A 173 -0.19 -10.10 18.15
N ASP A 174 -1.36 -9.91 18.77
CA ASP A 174 -2.49 -10.84 18.69
C ASP A 174 -3.04 -10.99 17.26
N GLU A 175 -2.91 -9.95 16.42
CA GLU A 175 -3.37 -9.96 15.02
C GLU A 175 -2.32 -10.56 14.08
N ARG A 176 -1.03 -10.39 14.41
CA ARG A 176 0.11 -10.72 13.56
C ARG A 176 1.21 -11.36 14.42
N PRO A 177 1.29 -12.70 14.50
CA PRO A 177 2.18 -13.43 15.42
C PRO A 177 3.64 -13.49 14.97
N GLN A 178 4.10 -12.57 14.11
CA GLN A 178 5.46 -12.55 13.56
C GLN A 178 6.05 -11.14 13.64
N TRP A 179 7.37 -11.07 13.80
CA TRP A 179 8.09 -9.81 13.66
C TRP A 179 7.98 -9.30 12.23
N ARG A 180 7.86 -7.98 12.07
CA ARG A 180 7.73 -7.34 10.77
C ARG A 180 8.47 -6.02 10.70
N VAL A 181 8.95 -5.70 9.50
CA VAL A 181 9.40 -4.35 9.15
C VAL A 181 8.36 -3.72 8.25
N LEU A 182 7.97 -2.50 8.60
CA LEU A 182 7.17 -1.63 7.76
C LEU A 182 8.11 -0.63 7.07
N LEU A 183 7.97 -0.52 5.74
CA LEU A 183 8.78 0.37 4.91
C LEU A 183 7.89 1.38 4.21
N TRP A 184 8.24 2.66 4.35
CA TRP A 184 7.65 3.76 3.58
C TRP A 184 8.63 4.24 2.53
N PHE A 185 8.13 4.54 1.34
CA PHE A 185 8.97 4.82 0.18
C PHE A 185 9.30 6.30 0.04
N ARG A 186 10.54 6.57 -0.41
CA ARG A 186 10.96 7.88 -0.87
C ARG A 186 10.32 8.17 -2.23
N PRO A 187 9.72 9.36 -2.44
CA PRO A 187 9.22 9.74 -3.74
C PRO A 187 10.33 9.76 -4.80
N ALA A 188 10.02 9.30 -6.01
CA ALA A 188 10.88 9.33 -7.20
C ALA A 188 12.16 8.48 -7.18
N THR A 189 12.39 7.66 -6.15
CA THR A 189 13.45 6.63 -6.18
C THR A 189 12.87 5.31 -6.67
N GLU A 190 13.59 4.62 -7.55
CA GLU A 190 13.21 3.27 -7.98
C GLU A 190 13.42 2.26 -6.85
N ILE A 191 12.42 1.42 -6.62
CA ILE A 191 12.44 0.39 -5.59
C ILE A 191 13.04 -0.89 -6.17
N ASP A 192 14.05 -1.42 -5.47
CA ASP A 192 14.47 -2.81 -5.61
C ASP A 192 14.27 -3.55 -4.30
N VAL A 193 13.24 -4.40 -4.25
CA VAL A 193 12.85 -5.14 -3.04
C VAL A 193 13.98 -6.05 -2.54
N ARG A 194 14.90 -6.46 -3.42
CA ARG A 194 16.05 -7.31 -3.06
C ARG A 194 16.99 -6.62 -2.06
N GLU A 195 17.10 -5.30 -2.10
CA GLU A 195 17.89 -4.52 -1.12
C GLU A 195 17.27 -4.62 0.27
N ALA A 196 15.94 -4.55 0.37
CA ALA A 196 15.24 -4.72 1.64
C ALA A 196 15.31 -6.15 2.14
N VAL A 197 15.21 -7.15 1.25
CA VAL A 197 15.45 -8.56 1.61
C VAL A 197 16.88 -8.73 2.15
N ALA A 198 17.88 -8.18 1.46
CA ALA A 198 19.27 -8.24 1.91
C ALA A 198 19.46 -7.61 3.30
N ALA A 199 18.88 -6.43 3.51
CA ALA A 199 18.94 -5.74 4.79
C ALA A 199 18.33 -6.56 5.93
N VAL A 200 17.19 -7.23 5.72
CA VAL A 200 16.59 -8.06 6.78
C VAL A 200 17.35 -9.38 6.99
N THR A 201 17.99 -9.91 5.95
CA THR A 201 18.83 -11.12 6.04
C THR A 201 20.05 -10.92 6.95
N VAL A 202 20.46 -9.67 7.24
CA VAL A 202 21.55 -9.38 8.19
C VAL A 202 21.34 -10.03 9.56
N LEU A 203 20.08 -10.23 9.97
CA LEU A 203 19.73 -10.87 11.24
C LEU A 203 20.15 -12.34 11.30
N GLN A 204 20.31 -13.01 10.15
CA GLN A 204 20.75 -14.40 10.06
C GLN A 204 22.26 -14.56 10.23
N LEU A 205 23.02 -13.45 10.17
CA LEU A 205 24.48 -13.46 10.26
C LEU A 205 24.99 -13.40 11.70
N SER A 206 26.18 -13.96 11.94
CA SER A 206 26.90 -13.75 13.21
C SER A 206 27.38 -12.30 13.35
N PRO A 207 27.61 -11.82 14.58
CA PRO A 207 28.19 -10.48 14.80
C PRO A 207 29.53 -10.27 14.07
N GLU A 208 30.39 -11.30 13.96
CA GLU A 208 31.66 -11.17 13.22
C GLU A 208 31.43 -11.05 11.71
N GLN A 209 30.43 -11.75 11.15
CA GLN A 209 30.11 -11.66 9.73
C GLN A 209 29.56 -10.27 9.37
N ARG A 210 28.76 -9.65 10.25
CA ARG A 210 28.16 -8.34 9.99
C ARG A 210 29.19 -7.21 9.88
N SER A 211 30.34 -7.32 10.55
CA SER A 211 31.38 -6.30 10.51
C SER A 211 32.24 -6.38 9.24
N GLY A 212 32.40 -7.56 8.65
CA GLY A 212 33.25 -7.79 7.48
C GLY A 212 32.50 -7.92 6.15
N PHE A 213 31.18 -8.12 6.18
CA PHE A 213 30.39 -8.42 4.98
C PHE A 213 29.09 -7.61 4.91
N THR A 214 28.62 -7.38 3.69
CA THR A 214 27.25 -6.98 3.36
C THR A 214 26.50 -8.16 2.75
N VAL A 215 25.18 -8.09 2.75
CA VAL A 215 24.33 -9.05 2.04
C VAL A 215 23.90 -8.43 0.72
N THR A 216 23.92 -9.20 -0.36
CA THR A 216 23.31 -8.83 -1.63
C THR A 216 22.43 -9.98 -2.10
N CYS A 217 21.24 -9.69 -2.64
CA CYS A 217 20.32 -10.73 -3.08
C CYS A 217 20.17 -10.71 -4.60
N LEU A 218 20.34 -11.87 -5.23
CA LEU A 218 20.11 -12.06 -6.67
C LEU A 218 18.62 -12.27 -6.95
N THR A 219 17.94 -12.98 -6.05
CA THR A 219 16.49 -13.22 -6.02
C THR A 219 15.98 -13.02 -4.58
N LEU A 220 14.68 -13.19 -4.34
CA LEU A 220 14.12 -13.07 -2.98
C LEU A 220 14.60 -14.17 -2.01
N GLU A 221 15.11 -15.29 -2.51
CA GLU A 221 15.60 -16.41 -1.69
C GLU A 221 17.12 -16.59 -1.75
N ASN A 222 17.78 -16.06 -2.80
CA ASN A 222 19.20 -16.26 -3.02
C ASN A 222 19.97 -15.00 -2.65
N CYS A 223 20.47 -14.97 -1.42
CA CYS A 223 21.30 -13.91 -0.88
C CYS A 223 22.73 -14.41 -0.64
N GLN A 224 23.69 -13.55 -0.94
CA GLN A 224 25.13 -13.81 -0.89
C GLN A 224 25.82 -12.80 0.01
N LEU A 225 26.85 -13.26 0.71
CA LEU A 225 27.75 -12.42 1.48
C LEU A 225 28.81 -11.81 0.56
N VAL A 226 28.95 -10.50 0.62
CA VAL A 226 29.94 -9.74 -0.15
C VAL A 226 30.85 -9.02 0.84
N PRO A 227 32.19 -9.10 0.73
CA PRO A 227 33.09 -8.34 1.60
C PRO A 227 32.82 -6.83 1.54
N ARG A 228 32.85 -6.17 2.70
CA ARG A 228 32.76 -4.70 2.82
C ARG A 228 34.02 -4.00 2.32
#